data_AF-A0A7L2MVL7-F1
#
_entry.id   AF-A0A7L2MVL7-F1
#
_cell.length_a   1.000
_cell.length_b   1.000
_cell.length_c   1.000
_cell.angle_alpha   90.00
_cell.angle_beta   90.00
_cell.angle_gamma   90.00
#
_symmetry.space_group_name_H-M   'P 1'
#
loop_
_entity.id
_entity.type
_entity.pdbx_description
1 polymer ?
#
loop_
_entity_poly.entity_id
_entity_poly.type
_entity_poly.pdbx_seq_one_letter_code
_entity_poly.pdbx_strand_id
1 'polypeptide(L)'
;RWIDYIPLGCRMPGTRFIAFKVPLKESFDQNLLPEDRFSPQDLIRSLRERQEELGLIIDLTYTGRYYGREELPPTLRYAKILTMGREIPNRRTILRFKYLVKKFLTANKDN
;
A
#
# COMPACT_ATOMS: atom_id res chain seq x y z
N ARG A 1 6.70 -16.87 4.67
CA ARG A 1 6.35 -15.62 5.37
C ARG A 1 5.53 -14.66 4.53
N TRP A 2 5.95 -14.16 3.35
CA TRP A 2 5.08 -13.24 2.57
C TRP A 2 3.78 -13.92 2.05
N ILE A 3 3.90 -15.17 1.59
CA ILE A 3 2.76 -15.99 1.14
C ILE A 3 1.74 -16.23 2.27
N ASP A 4 2.20 -16.33 3.52
CA ASP A 4 1.37 -16.64 4.68
C ASP A 4 0.41 -15.52 5.10
N TYR A 5 0.53 -14.31 4.53
CA TYR A 5 -0.33 -13.17 4.85
C TYR A 5 -1.44 -12.97 3.82
N ILE A 6 -2.62 -12.62 4.32
CA ILE A 6 -3.73 -12.17 3.48
C ILE A 6 -3.30 -10.96 2.63
N PRO A 7 -3.66 -10.90 1.33
CA PRO A 7 -3.22 -9.81 0.46
C PRO A 7 -3.74 -8.43 0.88
N LEU A 8 -5.05 -8.32 1.12
CA LEU A 8 -5.77 -7.06 1.34
C LEU A 8 -6.70 -7.18 2.55
N GLY A 9 -6.40 -6.42 3.62
CA GLY A 9 -7.27 -6.30 4.79
C GLY A 9 -8.54 -5.48 4.50
N CYS A 10 -9.46 -5.44 5.46
CA CYS A 10 -10.65 -4.60 5.38
C CYS A 10 -10.33 -3.16 5.80
N ARG A 11 -11.17 -2.20 5.39
CA ARG A 11 -11.13 -0.85 5.92
C ARG A 11 -11.31 -0.85 7.44
N MET A 12 -10.39 -0.19 8.13
CA MET A 12 -10.41 -0.10 9.59
C MET A 12 -11.59 0.79 10.03
N PRO A 13 -12.52 0.29 10.86
CA PRO A 13 -13.68 1.04 11.31
C PRO A 13 -13.30 2.38 11.94
N GLY A 14 -14.09 3.42 11.66
CA GLY A 14 -13.83 4.79 12.14
C GLY A 14 -12.66 5.50 11.46
N THR A 15 -12.07 4.91 10.41
CA THR A 15 -10.96 5.52 9.67
C THR A 15 -11.15 5.42 8.14
N ARG A 16 -10.16 5.94 7.40
CA ARG A 16 -10.02 5.79 5.94
C ARG A 16 -8.78 4.97 5.58
N PHE A 17 -8.35 4.08 6.49
CA PHE A 17 -7.19 3.21 6.27
C PHE A 17 -7.60 1.81 5.85
N ILE A 18 -6.86 1.28 4.87
CA ILE A 18 -6.81 -0.12 4.51
C ILE A 18 -5.34 -0.54 4.57
N ALA A 19 -5.05 -1.68 5.19
CA ALA A 19 -3.72 -2.27 5.20
C ALA A 19 -3.66 -3.46 4.24
N PHE A 20 -2.55 -3.60 3.54
CA PHE A 20 -2.29 -4.70 2.60
C PHE A 20 -0.82 -5.10 2.63
N LYS A 21 -0.52 -6.37 2.31
CA LYS A 21 0.86 -6.80 2.13
C LYS A 21 1.44 -6.17 0.87
N VAL A 22 2.76 -6.06 0.76
CA VAL A 22 3.37 -5.42 -0.41
C VAL A 22 3.00 -6.20 -1.69
N PRO A 23 2.43 -5.54 -2.73
CA PRO A 23 2.26 -6.18 -4.02
C PRO A 23 3.61 -6.36 -4.70
N LEU A 24 3.75 -7.42 -5.50
CA LEU A 24 4.99 -7.79 -6.17
C LEU A 24 4.79 -7.67 -7.68
N LYS A 25 5.75 -7.03 -8.35
CA LYS A 25 5.79 -6.94 -9.81
C LYS A 25 6.10 -8.30 -10.43
N GLU A 26 5.78 -8.43 -11.71
CA GLU A 26 5.85 -9.69 -12.47
C GLU A 26 7.21 -10.42 -12.39
N SER A 27 8.33 -9.70 -12.21
CA SER A 27 9.64 -10.34 -12.06
C SER A 27 9.75 -11.30 -10.86
N PHE A 28 8.82 -11.23 -9.90
CA PHE A 28 8.77 -12.15 -8.76
C PHE A 28 7.94 -13.41 -9.03
N ASP A 29 7.17 -13.45 -10.12
CA ASP A 29 6.21 -14.52 -10.44
C ASP A 29 6.86 -15.89 -10.59
N GLN A 30 8.11 -15.94 -11.07
CA GLN A 30 8.88 -17.18 -11.20
C GLN A 30 9.12 -17.91 -9.86
N ASN A 31 8.97 -17.20 -8.73
CA ASN A 31 9.15 -17.73 -7.39
C ASN A 31 7.81 -17.98 -6.66
N LEU A 32 6.68 -17.80 -7.34
CA LEU A 32 5.35 -17.83 -6.74
C LEU A 32 4.42 -18.73 -7.55
N LEU A 33 3.61 -19.51 -6.84
CA LEU A 33 2.47 -20.20 -7.45
C LEU A 33 1.44 -19.15 -7.93
N PRO A 34 0.72 -19.39 -9.03
CA PRO A 34 -0.28 -18.45 -9.55
C PRO A 34 -1.28 -17.95 -8.50
N GLU A 35 -1.72 -18.82 -7.61
CA GLU A 35 -2.66 -18.54 -6.52
C GLU A 35 -2.06 -17.66 -5.40
N ASP A 36 -0.74 -17.64 -5.25
CA ASP A 36 -0.04 -16.84 -4.26
C ASP A 36 0.28 -15.43 -4.77
N ARG A 37 0.13 -15.18 -6.08
CA ARG A 37 0.49 -13.91 -6.70
C ARG A 37 -0.40 -12.79 -6.20
N PHE A 38 0.22 -11.62 -6.02
CA PHE A 38 -0.47 -10.40 -5.65
C PHE A 38 0.25 -9.21 -6.27
N SER A 39 -0.17 -8.82 -7.46
CA SER A 39 0.39 -7.71 -8.22
C SER A 39 -0.26 -6.36 -7.84
N PRO A 40 0.34 -5.23 -8.24
CA PRO A 40 -0.32 -3.93 -8.14
C PRO A 40 -1.69 -3.91 -8.83
N GLN A 41 -1.85 -4.63 -9.94
CA GLN A 41 -3.11 -4.77 -10.67
C GLN A 41 -4.15 -5.56 -9.87
N ASP A 42 -3.72 -6.62 -9.17
CA ASP A 42 -4.60 -7.41 -8.30
C ASP A 42 -5.08 -6.58 -7.11
N LEU A 43 -4.22 -5.75 -6.51
CA LEU A 43 -4.60 -4.79 -5.47
C LEU A 43 -5.75 -3.89 -5.94
N ILE A 44 -5.60 -3.25 -7.10
CA ILE A 44 -6.62 -2.34 -7.66
C ILE A 44 -7.92 -3.09 -8.00
N ARG A 45 -7.81 -4.31 -8.53
CA ARG A 45 -8.97 -5.16 -8.85
C ARG A 45 -9.74 -5.52 -7.58
N SER A 46 -9.06 -6.02 -6.55
CA SER A 46 -9.68 -6.42 -5.29
C SER A 46 -10.36 -5.24 -4.57
N LEU A 47 -9.82 -4.03 -4.69
CA LEU A 47 -10.47 -2.83 -4.15
C LEU A 47 -11.77 -2.50 -4.91
N ARG A 48 -11.73 -2.55 -6.25
CA ARG A 48 -12.91 -2.32 -7.09
C ARG A 48 -14.02 -3.33 -6.82
N GLU A 49 -13.68 -4.60 -6.65
CA GLU A 49 -14.62 -5.67 -6.29
C GLU A 49 -15.31 -5.40 -4.94
N ARG A 50 -14.61 -4.75 -4.02
CA ARG A 50 -15.14 -4.32 -2.71
C ARG A 50 -15.85 -2.97 -2.75
N GLN A 51 -15.97 -2.34 -3.92
CA GLN A 51 -16.48 -0.97 -4.08
C GLN A 51 -15.71 0.06 -3.24
N GLU A 52 -14.41 -0.18 -3.05
CA GLU A 52 -13.49 0.71 -2.35
C GLU A 52 -12.51 1.35 -3.36
N GLU A 53 -12.13 2.61 -3.11
CA GLU A 53 -11.14 3.32 -3.90
C GLU A 53 -10.00 3.83 -3.01
N LEU A 54 -8.75 3.63 -3.44
CA LEU A 54 -7.60 4.25 -2.81
C LEU A 54 -7.34 5.61 -3.45
N GLY A 55 -7.20 6.65 -2.62
CA GLY A 55 -6.72 7.96 -3.07
C GLY A 55 -5.23 8.20 -2.79
N LEU A 56 -4.62 7.42 -1.90
CA LEU A 56 -3.20 7.51 -1.54
C LEU A 56 -2.67 6.17 -1.05
N ILE A 57 -1.55 5.71 -1.61
CA ILE A 57 -0.69 4.67 -1.03
C ILE A 57 0.48 5.32 -0.29
N ILE A 58 0.70 4.90 0.95
CA ILE A 58 1.92 5.19 1.71
C ILE A 58 2.71 3.89 1.83
N ASP A 59 3.75 3.75 1.02
CA ASP A 59 4.65 2.59 1.01
C ASP A 59 5.71 2.73 2.10
N LEU A 60 5.67 1.83 3.07
CA LEU A 60 6.56 1.80 4.23
C LEU A 60 7.75 0.86 4.05
N THR A 61 7.86 0.16 2.91
CA THR A 61 8.96 -0.76 2.68
C THR A 61 10.30 -0.03 2.62
N TYR A 62 11.34 -0.67 3.13
CA TYR A 62 12.71 -0.12 3.10
C TYR A 62 13.41 -0.37 1.76
N THR A 63 12.66 -0.48 0.66
CA THR A 63 13.20 -0.85 -0.66
C THR A 63 12.32 -0.36 -1.80
N GLY A 64 12.92 -0.22 -2.99
CA GLY A 64 12.23 0.09 -4.24
C GLY A 64 12.03 -1.12 -5.16
N ARG A 65 12.34 -2.33 -4.68
CA ARG A 65 12.46 -3.52 -5.54
C ARG A 65 11.13 -4.18 -5.89
N TYR A 66 10.11 -4.04 -5.05
CA TYR A 66 8.89 -4.84 -5.14
C TYR A 66 7.94 -4.41 -6.24
N TYR A 67 7.71 -3.12 -6.40
CA TYR A 67 6.90 -2.54 -7.47
C TYR A 67 7.25 -1.05 -7.63
N GLY A 68 6.96 -0.51 -8.81
CA GLY A 68 7.15 0.88 -9.17
C GLY A 68 5.86 1.69 -9.15
N ARG A 69 5.99 3.02 -9.16
CA ARG A 69 4.84 3.93 -9.26
C ARG A 69 4.14 3.80 -10.61
N GLU A 70 4.90 3.50 -11.64
CA GLU A 70 4.49 3.27 -13.03
C GLU A 70 3.48 2.13 -13.18
N GLU A 71 3.46 1.19 -12.22
CA GLU A 71 2.54 0.04 -12.22
C GLU A 71 1.18 0.39 -11.57
N LEU A 72 1.04 1.59 -11.00
CA LEU A 72 -0.18 2.06 -10.34
C LEU A 72 -0.94 3.06 -11.23
N PRO A 73 -2.28 3.15 -11.09
CA PRO A 73 -3.09 4.13 -11.81
C PRO A 73 -2.52 5.56 -11.69
N PRO A 74 -2.50 6.37 -12.77
CA PRO A 74 -2.00 7.75 -12.73
C PRO A 74 -2.72 8.63 -11.70
N THR A 75 -4.00 8.38 -11.47
CA THR A 75 -4.84 9.10 -10.49
C THR A 75 -4.48 8.78 -9.03
N LEU A 76 -3.89 7.61 -8.77
CA LEU A 76 -3.55 7.17 -7.43
C LEU A 76 -2.30 7.90 -6.91
N ARG A 77 -2.44 8.63 -5.80
CA ARG A 77 -1.26 9.26 -5.18
C ARG A 77 -0.40 8.20 -4.51
N TYR A 78 0.90 8.42 -4.53
CA TYR A 78 1.88 7.50 -3.95
C TYR A 78 2.94 8.26 -3.18
N ALA A 79 3.28 7.77 -1.99
CA ALA A 79 4.36 8.30 -1.19
C ALA A 79 5.16 7.15 -0.57
N LYS A 80 6.49 7.22 -0.64
CA LYS A 80 7.38 6.26 0.01
C LYS A 80 7.97 6.86 1.28
N ILE A 81 7.91 6.13 2.38
CA ILE A 81 8.58 6.44 3.65
C ILE A 81 9.41 5.21 4.02
N LEU A 82 10.71 5.26 3.74
CA LEU A 82 11.62 4.17 4.06
C LEU A 82 11.58 3.91 5.57
N THR A 83 10.97 2.78 5.96
CA THR A 83 10.81 2.39 7.36
C THR A 83 11.55 1.09 7.60
N MET A 84 12.54 1.12 8.49
CA MET A 84 13.33 -0.06 8.81
C MET A 84 12.46 -1.10 9.51
N GLY A 85 12.53 -2.34 9.06
CA GLY A 85 11.81 -3.43 9.68
C GLY A 85 12.41 -3.79 11.04
N ARG A 86 11.59 -4.37 11.92
CA ARG A 86 11.98 -4.85 13.27
C ARG A 86 12.47 -3.76 14.24
N GLU A 87 12.35 -2.50 13.86
CA GLU A 87 12.66 -1.35 14.71
C GLU A 87 11.43 -0.45 14.86
N ILE A 88 11.34 0.25 15.98
CA ILE A 88 10.32 1.27 16.19
C ILE A 88 10.65 2.46 15.28
N PRO A 89 9.74 2.92 14.41
CA PRO A 89 9.99 4.06 13.55
C PRO A 89 10.38 5.31 14.35
N ASN A 90 11.44 6.00 13.91
CA ASN A 90 11.86 7.22 14.57
C ASN A 90 10.84 8.37 14.43
N ARG A 91 11.02 9.42 15.23
CA ARG A 91 10.12 10.59 15.27
C ARG A 91 9.92 11.22 13.89
N ARG A 92 10.96 11.27 13.04
CA ARG A 92 10.87 11.83 11.68
C ARG A 92 9.95 11.02 10.78
N THR A 93 10.07 9.69 10.81
CA THR A 93 9.19 8.77 10.07
C THR A 93 7.74 8.92 10.51
N ILE A 94 7.48 8.95 11.82
CA ILE A 94 6.13 9.13 12.38
C ILE A 94 5.53 10.47 11.96
N LEU A 95 6.29 11.58 12.08
CA LEU A 95 5.83 12.91 11.69
C LEU A 95 5.54 12.98 10.19
N ARG A 96 6.36 12.33 9.36
CA ARG A 96 6.14 12.29 7.91
C ARG A 96 4.85 11.54 7.55
N PHE A 97 4.60 10.40 8.18
CA PHE A 97 3.36 9.64 8.00
C PHE A 97 2.14 10.50 8.38
N LYS A 98 2.14 11.08 9.59
CA LYS A 98 1.06 11.96 10.07
C LYS A 98 0.82 13.14 9.13
N TYR A 99 1.88 13.76 8.63
CA TYR A 99 1.78 14.87 7.67
C TYR A 99 1.09 14.45 6.37
N LEU A 100 1.50 13.33 5.76
CA LEU A 100 0.93 12.85 4.50
C LEU A 100 -0.55 12.51 4.65
N VAL A 101 -0.91 11.83 5.73
CA VAL A 101 -2.31 11.50 6.06
C VAL A 101 -3.13 12.77 6.25
N LYS A 102 -2.68 13.71 7.10
CA LYS A 102 -3.39 14.97 7.36
C LYS A 102 -3.56 15.77 6.07
N LYS A 103 -2.51 15.87 5.24
CA LYS A 103 -2.56 16.55 3.95
C LYS A 103 -3.60 15.92 3.02
N PHE A 104 -3.64 14.59 2.95
CA PHE A 104 -4.62 13.88 2.13
C PHE A 104 -6.05 14.11 2.62
N LEU A 105 -6.31 13.96 3.92
CA LEU A 105 -7.64 14.16 4.49
C LEU A 105 -8.13 15.60 4.33
N THR A 106 -7.26 16.59 4.56
CA THR A 106 -7.63 18.01 4.38
C THR A 106 -7.98 18.34 2.92
N ALA A 107 -7.34 17.70 1.94
CA ALA A 107 -7.60 17.93 0.53
C ALA A 107 -8.80 17.12 -0.02
N ASN A 108 -9.33 16.17 0.75
CA ASN A 108 -10.40 15.26 0.34
C ASN A 108 -11.43 15.11 1.48
N LYS A 109 -11.86 16.25 2.06
CA LYS A 109 -12.76 16.26 3.22
C LYS A 109 -14.15 15.67 2.92
N ASP A 110 -14.59 15.85 1.68
CA ASP A 110 -15.95 15.52 1.23
C ASP A 110 -16.07 14.12 0.60
N ASN A 111 -14.96 13.37 0.55
CA ASN A 111 -14.93 11.95 0.18
C ASN A 111 -15.18 11.07 1.42
#